data_AF-A0A2N2KUY3-F1
#
_entry.id   AF-A0A2N2KUY3-F1
#
_cell.length_a   1.000
_cell.length_b   1.000
_cell.length_c   1.000
_cell.angle_alpha   90.00
_cell.angle_beta   90.00
_cell.angle_gamma   90.00
#
_symmetry.space_group_name_H-M   'P 1'
#
loop_
_entity.id
_entity.type
_entity.pdbx_description
1 polymer ?
#
loop_
_entity_poly.entity_id
_entity_poly.type
_entity_poly.pdbx_seq_one_letter_code
_entity_poly.pdbx_strand_id
1 'polypeptide(L)'
;MKLTISRKLLFGYLFMALLTLLVSASAIFHLQKLNQAAYDITHRHFIVVETAKSMRDALLAQESTEKKYFIFKDPSLEQIFWQRDADFKAGLETIKKLNIGKYRDNGFNNIALLHERYGNYFSQEVNLLKEGRLQDAMALSDSSSRAAIDEMALLLKNIQTGTDKAINDKMNFITSQSSNATNMTLSISLFSLILGIALALVITRNI
;
A
#
# COMPACT_ATOMS: atom_id res chain seq x y z
N MET A 1 -1.82 59.77 -20.34
CA MET A 1 -0.40 59.90 -19.94
C MET A 1 0.43 58.89 -20.71
N LYS A 2 1.43 59.33 -21.51
CA LYS A 2 2.34 58.41 -22.22
C LYS A 2 3.33 57.82 -21.20
N LEU A 3 3.38 56.50 -21.07
CA LEU A 3 4.37 55.82 -20.22
C LEU A 3 5.78 56.06 -20.77
N THR A 4 6.72 56.44 -19.90
CA THR A 4 8.14 56.54 -20.23
C THR A 4 8.69 55.15 -20.60
N ILE A 5 9.69 55.11 -21.49
CA ILE A 5 10.30 53.85 -21.99
C ILE A 5 10.74 52.94 -20.84
N SER A 6 11.31 53.51 -19.77
CA SER A 6 11.68 52.79 -18.55
C SER A 6 10.50 52.10 -17.86
N ARG A 7 9.35 52.76 -17.71
CA ARG A 7 8.14 52.14 -17.16
C ARG A 7 7.59 51.03 -18.06
N LYS A 8 7.62 51.19 -19.39
CA LYS A 8 7.19 50.14 -20.33
C LYS A 8 8.06 48.88 -20.22
N LEU A 9 9.40 49.05 -20.15
CA LEU A 9 10.34 47.95 -19.94
C LEU A 9 10.12 47.25 -18.59
N LEU A 10 9.97 48.03 -17.51
CA LEU A 10 9.73 47.49 -16.16
C LEU A 10 8.46 46.63 -16.11
N PHE A 11 7.35 47.07 -16.72
CA PHE A 11 6.12 46.27 -16.80
C PHE A 11 6.31 44.99 -17.62
N GLY A 12 7.06 45.04 -18.73
CA GLY A 12 7.38 43.85 -19.53
C GLY A 12 8.17 42.80 -18.73
N TYR A 13 9.20 43.23 -18.00
CA TYR A 13 9.99 42.32 -17.15
C TYR A 13 9.19 41.78 -15.96
N LEU A 14 8.38 42.60 -15.29
CA LEU A 14 7.48 42.14 -14.23
C LEU A 14 6.46 41.10 -14.73
N PHE A 15 5.93 41.31 -15.92
CA PHE A 15 5.00 40.38 -16.55
C PHE A 15 5.68 39.03 -16.89
N MET A 16 6.88 39.07 -17.47
CA MET A 16 7.68 37.87 -17.74
C MET A 16 8.00 37.11 -16.45
N ALA A 17 8.42 37.82 -15.39
CA ALA A 17 8.70 37.22 -14.08
C ALA A 17 7.46 36.55 -13.48
N LEU A 18 6.29 37.18 -13.59
CA LEU A 18 5.02 36.61 -13.13
C LEU A 18 4.66 35.32 -13.88
N LEU A 19 4.83 35.30 -15.21
CA LEU A 19 4.59 34.11 -16.03
C LEU A 19 5.52 32.96 -15.63
N THR A 20 6.82 33.23 -15.44
CA THR A 20 7.80 32.23 -15.00
C THR A 20 7.42 31.65 -13.63
N LEU A 21 6.94 32.49 -12.70
CA LEU A 21 6.52 32.06 -11.37
C LEU A 21 5.30 31.13 -11.44
N LEU A 22 4.30 31.46 -12.28
CA LEU A 22 3.10 30.64 -12.47
C LEU A 22 3.41 29.26 -13.07
N VAL A 23 4.29 29.21 -14.07
CA VAL A 23 4.75 27.94 -14.67
C VAL A 23 5.46 27.09 -13.63
N SER A 24 6.37 27.69 -12.86
CA SER A 24 7.14 26.99 -11.83
C SER A 24 6.25 26.46 -10.70
N ALA A 25 5.29 27.28 -10.21
CA ALA A 25 4.34 26.87 -9.19
C ALA A 25 3.43 25.72 -9.66
N SER A 26 2.95 25.78 -10.90
CA SER A 26 2.16 24.70 -11.51
C SER A 26 2.95 23.40 -11.62
N ALA A 27 4.21 23.46 -12.07
CA ALA A 27 5.07 22.29 -12.16
C ALA A 27 5.29 21.64 -10.78
N ILE A 28 5.58 22.45 -9.75
CA ILE A 28 5.77 21.95 -8.37
C ILE A 28 4.50 21.28 -7.83
N PHE A 29 3.32 21.89 -8.05
CA PHE A 29 2.05 21.33 -7.57
C PHE A 29 1.73 19.96 -8.19
N HIS A 30 1.96 19.80 -9.49
CA HIS A 30 1.79 18.50 -10.16
C HIS A 30 2.78 17.46 -9.65
N LEU A 31 4.03 17.85 -9.45
CA LEU A 31 5.09 16.96 -8.97
C LEU A 31 4.84 16.50 -7.54
N GLN A 32 4.34 17.39 -6.66
CA GLN A 32 3.93 17.02 -5.30
C GLN A 32 2.78 16.02 -5.26
N LYS A 33 1.75 16.17 -6.11
CA LYS A 33 0.64 15.20 -6.21
C LYS A 33 1.11 13.82 -6.68
N LEU A 34 2.01 13.77 -7.65
CA LEU A 34 2.59 12.51 -8.15
C LEU A 34 3.47 11.86 -7.07
N ASN A 35 4.29 12.65 -6.37
CA ASN A 35 5.17 12.15 -5.33
C ASN A 35 4.39 11.60 -4.13
N GLN A 36 3.31 12.25 -3.72
CA GLN A 36 2.44 11.76 -2.64
C GLN A 36 1.73 10.45 -3.02
N ALA A 37 1.30 10.32 -4.27
CA ALA A 37 0.68 9.10 -4.77
C ALA A 37 1.68 7.93 -4.87
N ALA A 38 2.91 8.19 -5.32
CA ALA A 38 3.99 7.20 -5.34
C ALA A 38 4.41 6.80 -3.91
N TYR A 39 4.51 7.78 -2.99
CA TYR A 39 4.85 7.53 -1.59
C TYR A 39 3.83 6.63 -0.89
N ASP A 40 2.53 6.87 -1.09
CA ASP A 40 1.46 6.02 -0.53
C ASP A 40 1.50 4.58 -1.08
N ILE A 41 1.80 4.40 -2.38
CA ILE A 41 1.94 3.05 -2.98
C ILE A 41 3.13 2.31 -2.37
N THR A 42 4.31 2.94 -2.35
CA THR A 42 5.55 2.29 -1.95
C THR A 42 5.66 2.06 -0.44
N HIS A 43 5.19 3.00 0.39
CA HIS A 43 5.43 2.94 1.84
C HIS A 43 4.24 2.42 2.66
N ARG A 44 3.08 2.16 2.03
CA ARG A 44 1.88 1.67 2.74
C ARG A 44 1.30 0.43 2.09
N HIS A 45 0.94 0.51 0.82
CA HIS A 45 0.27 -0.60 0.14
C HIS A 45 1.19 -1.79 -0.12
N PHE A 46 2.44 -1.54 -0.55
CA PHE A 46 3.41 -2.60 -0.77
C PHE A 46 3.74 -3.39 0.51
N ILE A 47 3.94 -2.69 1.63
CA ILE A 47 4.24 -3.34 2.92
C ILE A 47 3.08 -4.24 3.36
N VAL A 48 1.83 -3.82 3.16
CA VAL A 48 0.64 -4.65 3.50
C VAL A 48 0.58 -5.92 2.65
N VAL A 49 0.80 -5.83 1.34
CA VAL A 49 0.77 -7.00 0.43
C VAL A 49 1.85 -8.01 0.82
N GLU A 50 3.09 -7.54 0.99
CA GLU A 50 4.22 -8.40 1.30
C GLU A 50 4.06 -9.04 2.69
N THR A 51 3.59 -8.27 3.67
CA THR A 51 3.33 -8.81 5.01
C THR A 51 2.19 -9.84 4.98
N ALA A 52 1.09 -9.57 4.27
CA ALA A 52 -0.01 -10.53 4.12
C ALA A 52 0.42 -11.82 3.41
N LYS A 53 1.39 -11.74 2.48
CA LYS A 53 1.99 -12.89 1.82
C LYS A 53 2.82 -13.71 2.79
N SER A 54 3.73 -13.06 3.52
CA SER A 54 4.55 -13.71 4.55
C SER A 54 3.68 -14.38 5.62
N MET A 55 2.58 -13.74 6.04
CA MET A 55 1.62 -14.34 6.97
C MET A 55 0.94 -15.59 6.40
N ARG A 56 0.56 -15.59 5.11
CA ARG A 56 0.00 -16.80 4.48
C ARG A 56 1.03 -17.92 4.44
N ASP A 57 2.28 -17.61 4.10
CA ASP A 57 3.36 -18.61 4.04
C ASP A 57 3.64 -19.21 5.43
N ALA A 58 3.64 -18.36 6.47
CA ALA A 58 3.74 -18.81 7.86
C ALA A 58 2.56 -19.71 8.26
N LEU A 59 1.33 -19.35 7.90
CA LEU A 59 0.13 -20.15 8.17
C LEU A 59 0.18 -21.53 7.52
N LEU A 60 0.57 -21.61 6.24
CA LEU A 60 0.70 -22.89 5.53
C LEU A 60 1.83 -23.75 6.11
N ALA A 61 2.93 -23.12 6.54
CA ALA A 61 4.01 -23.81 7.24
C ALA A 61 3.57 -24.33 8.62
N GLN A 62 2.76 -23.57 9.34
CA GLN A 62 2.17 -23.93 10.63
C GLN A 62 1.24 -25.16 10.46
N GLU A 63 0.36 -25.14 9.46
CA GLU A 63 -0.50 -26.28 9.09
C GLU A 63 0.33 -27.53 8.71
N SER A 64 1.35 -27.36 7.85
CA SER A 64 2.20 -28.48 7.46
C SER A 64 2.93 -29.09 8.66
N THR A 65 3.34 -28.25 9.61
CA THR A 65 4.02 -28.67 10.83
C THR A 65 3.07 -29.41 11.78
N GLU A 66 1.86 -28.91 11.96
CA GLU A 66 0.79 -29.61 12.68
C GLU A 66 0.59 -31.01 12.10
N LYS A 67 0.34 -31.14 10.78
CA LYS A 67 0.11 -32.45 10.17
C LYS A 67 1.32 -33.40 10.30
N LYS A 68 2.55 -32.88 10.26
CA LYS A 68 3.75 -33.69 10.56
C LYS A 68 3.82 -34.12 12.01
N TYR A 69 3.38 -33.29 12.95
CA TYR A 69 3.36 -33.62 14.38
C TYR A 69 2.44 -34.81 14.66
N PHE A 70 1.29 -34.90 13.99
CA PHE A 70 0.40 -36.08 14.09
C PHE A 70 1.09 -37.40 13.72
N ILE A 71 2.01 -37.37 12.75
CA ILE A 71 2.71 -38.56 12.26
C ILE A 71 3.92 -38.90 13.14
N PHE A 72 4.78 -37.91 13.40
CA PHE A 72 6.07 -38.14 14.03
C PHE A 72 6.06 -37.95 15.56
N LYS A 73 5.10 -37.18 16.09
CA LYS A 73 4.99 -36.82 17.52
C LYS A 73 6.29 -36.25 18.10
N ASP A 74 7.09 -35.61 17.24
CA ASP A 74 8.38 -35.04 17.60
C ASP A 74 8.16 -33.67 18.28
N PRO A 75 8.64 -33.47 19.53
CA PRO A 75 8.58 -32.18 20.21
C PRO A 75 9.23 -31.03 19.42
N SER A 76 10.20 -31.31 18.54
CA SER A 76 10.82 -30.29 17.68
C SER A 76 9.80 -29.65 16.73
N LEU A 77 8.78 -30.41 16.27
CA LEU A 77 7.73 -29.89 15.40
C LEU A 77 6.77 -28.98 16.17
N GLU A 78 6.51 -29.26 17.45
CA GLU A 78 5.74 -28.35 18.31
C GLU A 78 6.45 -26.99 18.43
N GLN A 79 7.78 -26.99 18.61
CA GLN A 79 8.57 -25.76 18.62
C GLN A 79 8.51 -25.01 17.28
N ILE A 80 8.59 -25.72 16.15
CA ILE A 80 8.50 -25.10 14.82
C ILE A 80 7.11 -24.47 14.62
N PHE A 81 6.04 -25.12 15.08
CA PHE A 81 4.69 -24.57 15.02
C PHE A 81 4.62 -23.22 15.75
N TRP A 82 5.10 -23.16 17.00
CA TRP A 82 5.08 -21.94 17.79
C TRP A 82 5.99 -20.84 17.25
N GLN A 83 7.08 -21.20 16.57
CA GLN A 83 7.89 -20.23 15.84
C GLN A 83 7.09 -19.58 14.70
N ARG A 84 6.34 -20.37 13.92
CA ARG A 84 5.51 -19.84 12.83
C ARG A 84 4.31 -19.05 13.32
N ASP A 85 3.75 -19.43 14.47
CA ASP A 85 2.75 -18.65 15.20
C ASP A 85 3.28 -17.26 15.56
N ALA A 86 4.51 -17.17 16.08
CA ALA A 86 5.15 -15.89 16.41
C ALA A 86 5.42 -15.05 15.15
N ASP A 87 5.90 -15.67 14.06
CA ASP A 87 6.13 -14.98 12.78
C ASP A 87 4.83 -14.37 12.24
N PHE A 88 3.72 -15.11 12.32
CA PHE A 88 2.40 -14.63 11.91
C PHE A 88 1.93 -13.44 12.75
N LYS A 89 2.09 -13.51 14.08
CA LYS A 89 1.76 -12.42 15.01
C LYS A 89 2.61 -11.16 14.77
N ALA A 90 3.88 -11.33 14.42
CA ALA A 90 4.73 -10.21 14.03
C ALA A 90 4.22 -9.49 12.76
N GLY A 91 3.68 -10.26 11.80
CA GLY A 91 2.99 -9.73 10.63
C GLY A 91 1.75 -8.91 10.99
N LEU A 92 0.90 -9.42 11.88
CA LEU A 92 -0.28 -8.70 12.38
C LEU A 92 0.10 -7.36 13.01
N GLU A 93 1.11 -7.34 13.89
CA GLU A 93 1.56 -6.12 14.54
C GLU A 93 2.21 -5.12 13.57
N THR A 94 2.89 -5.61 12.53
CA THR A 94 3.44 -4.76 11.46
C THR A 94 2.32 -4.01 10.75
N ILE A 95 1.27 -4.72 10.33
CA ILE A 95 0.15 -4.10 9.60
C ILE A 95 -0.64 -3.15 10.50
N LYS A 96 -0.83 -3.52 11.77
CA LYS A 96 -1.50 -2.67 12.77
C LYS A 96 -0.79 -1.33 12.97
N LYS A 97 0.54 -1.31 12.99
CA LYS A 97 1.36 -0.09 13.14
C LYS A 97 1.24 0.88 11.95
N LEU A 98 0.91 0.39 10.76
CA LEU A 98 0.79 1.25 9.57
C LEU A 98 -0.42 2.21 9.63
N ASN A 99 -1.37 1.96 10.55
CA ASN A 99 -2.57 2.79 10.80
C ASN A 99 -3.27 3.22 9.50
N ILE A 100 -3.35 2.30 8.53
CA ILE A 100 -3.97 2.57 7.24
C ILE A 100 -5.48 2.46 7.47
N GLY A 101 -6.14 3.61 7.58
CA GLY A 101 -7.53 3.83 8.03
C GLY A 101 -8.65 3.14 7.24
N LYS A 102 -8.38 2.07 6.50
CA LYS A 102 -9.34 1.15 5.88
C LYS A 102 -9.12 -0.34 6.23
N TYR A 103 -7.96 -0.73 6.76
CA TYR A 103 -7.70 -2.11 7.24
C TYR A 103 -8.05 -2.29 8.73
N ARG A 104 -8.58 -1.23 9.36
CA ARG A 104 -8.98 -1.21 10.77
C ARG A 104 -10.34 -1.89 11.02
N ASP A 105 -11.08 -2.24 9.96
CA ASP A 105 -12.42 -2.82 10.07
C ASP A 105 -12.37 -4.35 10.06
N ASN A 106 -13.00 -4.94 11.08
CA ASN A 106 -13.42 -6.33 11.34
C ASN A 106 -12.56 -7.50 10.80
N GLY A 107 -12.13 -7.50 9.54
CA GLY A 107 -11.34 -8.58 8.92
C GLY A 107 -9.98 -8.82 9.60
N PHE A 108 -9.20 -7.78 9.91
CA PHE A 108 -7.89 -7.96 10.55
C PHE A 108 -7.99 -8.45 12.00
N ASN A 109 -8.95 -7.90 12.75
CA ASN A 109 -9.24 -8.37 14.11
C ASN A 109 -9.75 -9.81 14.09
N ASN A 110 -10.54 -10.19 13.07
CA ASN A 110 -11.00 -11.55 12.89
C ASN A 110 -9.83 -12.50 12.60
N ILE A 111 -8.87 -12.11 11.75
CA ILE A 111 -7.65 -12.91 11.51
C ILE A 111 -6.89 -13.14 12.82
N ALA A 112 -6.71 -12.10 13.65
CA ALA A 112 -6.01 -12.24 14.92
C ALA A 112 -6.73 -13.22 15.87
N LEU A 113 -8.06 -13.13 15.97
CA LEU A 113 -8.87 -14.03 16.79
C LEU A 113 -8.85 -15.47 16.27
N LEU A 114 -8.93 -15.66 14.95
CA LEU A 114 -8.84 -16.99 14.33
C LEU A 114 -7.47 -17.63 14.54
N HIS A 115 -6.40 -16.83 14.44
CA HIS A 115 -5.03 -17.31 14.66
C HIS A 115 -4.79 -17.73 16.11
N GLU A 116 -5.28 -16.94 17.07
CA GLU A 116 -5.25 -17.30 18.48
C GLU A 116 -6.03 -18.59 18.76
N ARG A 117 -7.23 -18.73 18.18
CA ARG A 117 -8.01 -19.98 18.27
C ARG A 117 -7.27 -21.16 17.68
N TYR A 118 -6.59 -20.98 16.56
CA TYR A 118 -5.82 -22.04 15.92
C TYR A 118 -4.67 -22.54 16.81
N GLY A 119 -3.92 -21.64 17.45
CA GLY A 119 -2.91 -22.03 18.45
C GLY A 119 -3.52 -22.79 19.64
N ASN A 120 -4.71 -22.39 20.09
CA ASN A 120 -5.44 -23.10 21.15
C ASN A 120 -5.94 -24.49 20.71
N TYR A 121 -6.34 -24.67 19.45
CA TYR A 121 -6.72 -25.98 18.91
C TYR A 121 -5.50 -26.89 18.84
N PHE A 122 -4.36 -26.41 18.33
CA PHE A 122 -3.14 -27.20 18.30
C PHE A 122 -2.68 -27.65 19.70
N SER A 123 -2.77 -26.77 20.71
CA SER A 123 -2.47 -27.14 22.10
C SER A 123 -3.38 -28.26 22.60
N GLN A 124 -4.66 -28.26 22.23
CA GLN A 124 -5.61 -29.32 22.57
C GLN A 124 -5.31 -30.62 21.81
N GLU A 125 -4.98 -30.53 20.52
CA GLU A 125 -4.56 -31.68 19.70
C GLU A 125 -3.32 -32.37 20.29
N VAL A 126 -2.32 -31.60 20.70
CA VAL A 126 -1.11 -32.10 21.38
C VAL A 126 -1.47 -32.87 22.66
N ASN A 127 -2.39 -32.34 23.48
CA ASN A 127 -2.82 -33.00 24.71
C ASN A 127 -3.60 -34.30 24.42
N LEU A 128 -4.53 -34.28 23.45
CA LEU A 128 -5.27 -35.46 23.02
C LEU A 128 -4.33 -36.55 22.48
N LEU A 129 -3.29 -36.17 21.74
CA LEU A 129 -2.26 -37.09 21.25
C LEU A 129 -1.44 -37.72 22.38
N LYS A 130 -1.12 -36.95 23.44
CA LYS A 130 -0.45 -37.44 24.65
C LYS A 130 -1.34 -38.41 25.45
N GLU A 131 -2.65 -38.19 25.45
CA GLU A 131 -3.66 -39.09 26.04
C GLU A 131 -3.94 -40.34 25.17
N GLY A 132 -3.31 -40.48 24.00
CA GLY A 132 -3.53 -41.59 23.08
C GLY A 132 -4.83 -41.48 22.26
N ARG A 133 -5.54 -40.35 22.34
CA ARG A 133 -6.83 -40.09 21.68
C ARG A 133 -6.63 -39.52 20.27
N LEU A 134 -5.96 -40.30 19.42
CA LEU A 134 -5.62 -39.90 18.06
C LEU A 134 -6.85 -39.51 17.22
N GLN A 135 -7.96 -40.24 17.34
CA GLN A 135 -9.18 -39.95 16.56
C GLN A 135 -9.79 -38.59 16.94
N ASP A 136 -9.83 -38.25 18.23
CA ASP A 136 -10.36 -36.97 18.70
C ASP A 136 -9.46 -35.81 18.26
N ALA A 137 -8.14 -35.99 18.32
CA ALA A 137 -7.18 -35.01 17.82
C ALA A 137 -7.33 -34.78 16.31
N MET A 138 -7.47 -35.85 15.52
CA MET A 138 -7.68 -35.74 14.07
C MET A 138 -9.02 -35.07 13.75
N ALA A 139 -10.09 -35.40 14.49
CA ALA A 139 -11.39 -34.78 14.32
C ALA A 139 -11.34 -33.27 14.60
N LEU A 140 -10.62 -32.84 15.65
CA LEU A 140 -10.43 -31.42 15.96
C LEU A 140 -9.64 -30.70 14.85
N SER A 141 -8.57 -31.32 14.37
CA SER A 141 -7.71 -30.81 13.32
C SER A 141 -8.44 -30.66 11.97
N ASP A 142 -9.19 -31.68 11.56
CA ASP A 142 -9.90 -31.68 10.28
C ASP A 142 -11.19 -30.85 10.29
N SER A 143 -11.69 -30.46 11.47
CA SER A 143 -12.84 -29.58 11.62
C SER A 143 -12.43 -28.15 11.99
N SER A 144 -12.17 -27.90 13.28
CA SER A 144 -12.05 -26.54 13.83
C SER A 144 -10.74 -25.87 13.39
N SER A 145 -9.63 -26.61 13.39
CA SER A 145 -8.34 -26.09 12.91
C SER A 145 -8.39 -25.78 11.42
N ARG A 146 -8.85 -26.75 10.61
CA ARG A 146 -9.06 -26.56 9.16
C ARG A 146 -9.93 -25.34 8.84
N ALA A 147 -11.08 -25.19 9.51
CA ALA A 147 -11.98 -24.07 9.29
C ALA A 147 -11.32 -22.72 9.60
N ALA A 148 -10.56 -22.63 10.70
CA ALA A 148 -9.83 -21.42 11.06
C ALA A 148 -8.74 -21.07 10.02
N ILE A 149 -8.01 -22.08 9.54
CA ILE A 149 -6.96 -21.92 8.52
C ILE A 149 -7.56 -21.42 7.20
N ASP A 150 -8.63 -22.06 6.73
CA ASP A 150 -9.28 -21.72 5.46
C ASP A 150 -9.87 -20.29 5.50
N GLU A 151 -10.51 -19.91 6.62
CA GLU A 151 -11.04 -18.57 6.80
C GLU A 151 -9.92 -17.51 6.84
N MET A 152 -8.83 -17.77 7.58
CA MET A 152 -7.66 -16.89 7.59
C MET A 152 -7.02 -16.75 6.19
N ALA A 153 -6.87 -17.85 5.46
CA ALA A 153 -6.30 -17.85 4.12
C ALA A 153 -7.14 -17.01 3.14
N LEU A 154 -8.47 -17.11 3.24
CA LEU A 154 -9.41 -16.32 2.46
C LEU A 154 -9.35 -14.82 2.81
N LEU A 155 -9.33 -14.48 4.10
CA LEU A 155 -9.21 -13.09 4.55
C LEU A 155 -7.88 -12.45 4.09
N LEU A 156 -6.76 -13.18 4.23
CA LEU A 156 -5.45 -12.73 3.73
C LEU A 156 -5.44 -12.57 2.21
N LYS A 157 -6.14 -13.43 1.46
CA LYS A 157 -6.31 -13.28 0.01
C LYS A 157 -7.10 -12.05 -0.36
N ASN A 158 -8.18 -11.76 0.34
CA ASN A 158 -8.99 -10.57 0.09
C ASN A 158 -8.21 -9.28 0.41
N ILE A 159 -7.36 -9.30 1.44
CA ILE A 159 -6.45 -8.19 1.74
C ILE A 159 -5.49 -7.98 0.57
N GLN A 160 -4.84 -9.02 0.08
CA GLN A 160 -3.92 -8.92 -1.06
C GLN A 160 -4.61 -8.37 -2.30
N THR A 161 -5.71 -8.99 -2.75
CA THR A 161 -6.42 -8.56 -3.97
C THR A 161 -7.01 -7.16 -3.86
N GLY A 162 -7.54 -6.79 -2.69
CA GLY A 162 -8.03 -5.45 -2.43
C GLY A 162 -6.91 -4.40 -2.48
N THR A 163 -5.73 -4.76 -1.97
CA THR A 163 -4.56 -3.87 -1.98
C THR A 163 -3.96 -3.73 -3.38
N ASP A 164 -3.85 -4.83 -4.13
CA ASP A 164 -3.39 -4.82 -5.52
C ASP A 164 -4.29 -3.95 -6.40
N LYS A 165 -5.61 -4.05 -6.21
CA LYS A 165 -6.57 -3.18 -6.89
C LYS A 165 -6.35 -1.72 -6.53
N ALA A 166 -6.18 -1.40 -5.24
CA ALA A 166 -5.91 -0.03 -4.80
C ALA A 166 -4.59 0.53 -5.38
N ILE A 167 -3.55 -0.29 -5.48
CA ILE A 167 -2.29 0.05 -6.14
C ILE A 167 -2.53 0.35 -7.62
N ASN A 168 -3.25 -0.52 -8.32
CA ASN A 168 -3.53 -0.35 -9.75
C ASN A 168 -4.39 0.89 -10.03
N ASP A 169 -5.42 1.14 -9.22
CA ASP A 169 -6.27 2.32 -9.32
C ASP A 169 -5.45 3.61 -9.09
N LYS A 170 -4.56 3.61 -8.10
CA LYS A 170 -3.67 4.76 -7.83
C LYS A 170 -2.63 4.94 -8.95
N MET A 171 -2.10 3.86 -9.51
CA MET A 171 -1.20 3.89 -10.67
C MET A 171 -1.90 4.46 -11.90
N ASN A 172 -3.14 4.04 -12.18
CA ASN A 172 -3.95 4.58 -13.27
C ASN A 172 -4.27 6.06 -13.07
N PHE A 173 -4.53 6.48 -11.83
CA PHE A 173 -4.67 7.89 -11.47
C PHE A 173 -3.37 8.67 -11.74
N ILE A 174 -2.21 8.14 -11.35
CA ILE A 174 -0.89 8.74 -11.62
C ILE A 174 -0.69 8.90 -13.13
N THR A 175 -0.93 7.85 -13.91
CA THR A 175 -0.73 7.85 -15.37
C THR A 175 -1.65 8.86 -16.06
N SER A 176 -2.94 8.88 -15.71
CA SER A 176 -3.92 9.82 -16.30
C SER A 176 -3.63 11.27 -15.91
N GLN A 177 -3.28 11.53 -14.64
CA GLN A 177 -2.91 12.86 -14.18
C GLN A 177 -1.57 13.34 -14.75
N SER A 178 -0.61 12.44 -14.97
CA SER A 178 0.69 12.76 -15.59
C SER A 178 0.51 13.20 -17.05
N SER A 179 -0.33 12.48 -17.82
CA SER A 179 -0.66 12.86 -19.20
C SER A 179 -1.34 14.24 -19.28
N ASN A 180 -2.34 14.48 -18.44
CA ASN A 180 -3.04 15.76 -18.39
C ASN A 180 -2.15 16.92 -17.90
N ALA A 181 -1.31 16.69 -16.88
CA ALA A 181 -0.37 17.69 -16.38
C ALA A 181 0.67 18.08 -17.44
N THR A 182 1.15 17.10 -18.21
CA THR A 182 2.10 17.34 -19.32
C THR A 182 1.47 18.22 -20.40
N ASN A 183 0.25 17.87 -20.83
CA ASN A 183 -0.47 18.65 -21.85
C ASN A 183 -0.80 20.08 -21.37
N MET A 184 -1.16 20.25 -20.09
CA MET A 184 -1.44 21.57 -19.51
C MET A 184 -0.17 22.42 -19.41
N THR A 185 0.95 21.82 -18.97
CA THR A 185 2.24 22.52 -18.87
C THR A 185 2.76 22.94 -20.25
N LEU A 186 2.64 22.07 -21.27
CA LEU A 186 3.00 22.41 -22.65
C LEU A 186 2.15 23.57 -23.17
N SER A 187 0.84 23.56 -22.94
CA SER A 187 -0.08 24.61 -23.37
C SER A 187 0.24 25.96 -22.72
N ILE A 188 0.47 25.97 -21.40
CA ILE A 188 0.84 27.18 -20.66
C ILE A 188 2.20 27.71 -21.12
N SER A 189 3.17 26.83 -21.38
CA SER A 189 4.51 27.21 -21.83
C SER A 189 4.46 27.84 -23.22
N LEU A 190 3.72 27.24 -24.15
CA LEU A 190 3.55 27.75 -25.50
C LEU A 190 2.82 29.10 -25.51
N PHE A 191 1.76 29.23 -24.70
CA PHE A 191 1.03 30.49 -24.54
C PHE A 191 1.92 31.60 -23.94
N SER A 192 2.71 31.27 -22.91
CA SER A 192 3.64 32.20 -22.28
C SER A 192 4.72 32.68 -23.25
N LEU A 193 5.23 31.79 -24.12
CA LEU A 193 6.19 32.13 -25.16
C LEU A 193 5.59 33.13 -26.17
N ILE A 194 4.38 32.84 -26.67
CA ILE A 194 3.68 33.70 -27.64
C ILE A 194 3.44 35.09 -27.04
N LEU A 195 2.99 35.16 -25.79
CA LEU A 195 2.74 36.42 -25.09
C LEU A 195 4.03 37.21 -24.85
N GLY A 196 5.13 36.53 -24.48
CA GLY A 196 6.44 37.16 -24.34
C GLY A 196 6.93 37.79 -25.64
N ILE A 197 6.80 37.06 -26.76
CA ILE A 197 7.15 37.57 -28.10
C ILE A 197 6.27 38.76 -28.49
N ALA A 198 4.95 38.65 -28.29
CA ALA A 198 4.01 39.73 -28.62
C ALA A 198 4.30 41.01 -27.84
N LEU A 199 4.59 40.89 -26.53
CA LEU A 199 4.97 42.03 -25.69
C LEU A 199 6.29 42.65 -26.15
N ALA A 200 7.31 41.85 -26.49
CA ALA A 200 8.56 42.35 -27.01
C ALA A 200 8.36 43.16 -28.30
N LEU A 201 7.53 42.67 -29.23
CA LEU A 201 7.21 43.37 -30.47
C LEU A 201 6.41 44.67 -30.22
N VAL A 202 5.43 44.67 -29.32
CA VAL A 202 4.64 45.87 -28.96
C VAL A 202 5.52 46.93 -28.31
N ILE A 203 6.44 46.53 -27.42
CA ILE A 203 7.39 47.45 -26.80
C ILE A 203 8.30 48.03 -27.89
N THR A 204 8.86 47.18 -28.76
CA THR A 204 9.81 47.60 -29.81
C THR A 204 9.17 48.53 -30.84
N ARG A 205 7.92 48.28 -31.26
CA ARG A 205 7.19 49.12 -32.24
C ARG A 205 6.70 50.45 -31.65
N ASN A 206 6.61 50.56 -30.32
CA ASN A 206 6.06 51.71 -29.61
C ASN A 206 7.14 52.46 -28.79
N ILE A 207 8.41 52.18 -29.07
CA ILE A 207 9.60 52.99 -28.78
C ILE A 207 9.81 53.92 -29.97
#